data_AF-A0A3A1XXU5-F1
#
_entry.id   AF-A0A3A1XXU5-F1
#
_cell.length_a   1.000
_cell.length_b   1.000
_cell.length_c   1.000
_cell.angle_alpha   90.00
_cell.angle_beta   90.00
_cell.angle_gamma   90.00
#
_symmetry.space_group_name_H-M   'P 1'
#
loop_
_entity.id
_entity.type
_entity.pdbx_description
1 polymer ?
#
loop_
_entity_poly.entity_id
_entity_poly.type
_entity_poly.pdbx_seq_one_letter_code
_entity_poly.pdbx_strand_id
1 'polypeptide(L)'
;MDQMVLLTQQWLNKTYGDKPGFGSVITDGNTGWDTINGLIRALQIELGITATANNFGAGTTRKFNQRYPHGVKQQSDSDKSQSNVYSIIQGALWCKGYSTGNDITQNFYGGTGNAIKELKNDMGIGGDSTVTIDVMKALLSMQQFVLLKRYGGIDVIRIIQQ
;
A
#
# COMPACT_ATOMS: atom_id res chain seq x y z
N MET A 1 12.19 5.68 -15.49
CA MET A 1 12.69 5.58 -14.12
C MET A 1 12.00 6.66 -13.29
N ASP A 2 11.35 6.25 -12.21
CA ASP A 2 10.75 7.10 -11.20
C ASP A 2 11.68 7.12 -9.97
N GLN A 3 12.04 8.32 -9.52
CA GLN A 3 12.98 8.50 -8.40
C GLN A 3 12.41 8.00 -7.08
N MET A 4 11.11 8.14 -6.86
CA MET A 4 10.45 7.71 -5.63
C MET A 4 10.27 6.20 -5.59
N VAL A 5 10.04 5.57 -6.74
CA VAL A 5 10.09 4.11 -6.87
C VAL A 5 11.49 3.59 -6.56
N LEU A 6 12.54 4.24 -7.07
CA LEU A 6 13.93 3.86 -6.77
C LEU A 6 14.24 3.95 -5.27
N LEU A 7 13.84 5.05 -4.63
CA LEU A 7 14.00 5.23 -3.18
C LEU A 7 13.24 4.15 -2.39
N THR A 8 12.05 3.78 -2.84
CA THR A 8 11.26 2.70 -2.24
C THR A 8 11.98 1.36 -2.34
N GLN A 9 12.50 1.01 -3.52
CA GLN A 9 13.24 -0.24 -3.74
C GLN A 9 14.51 -0.31 -2.85
N GLN A 10 15.24 0.81 -2.76
CA GLN A 10 16.42 0.91 -1.89
C GLN A 10 16.06 0.79 -0.41
N TRP A 11 15.00 1.48 0.03
CA TRP A 11 14.50 1.38 1.40
C TRP A 11 14.05 -0.04 1.74
N LEU A 12 13.36 -0.72 0.82
CA LEU A 12 12.94 -2.11 0.99
C LEU A 12 14.13 -3.03 1.26
N ASN A 13 15.17 -2.95 0.43
CA ASN A 13 16.39 -3.74 0.62
C ASN A 13 17.13 -3.39 1.91
N LYS A 14 17.21 -2.11 2.26
CA LYS A 14 17.88 -1.65 3.47
C LYS A 14 17.16 -2.10 4.74
N THR A 15 15.84 -2.02 4.76
CA THR A 15 15.01 -2.28 5.95
C THR A 15 14.72 -3.76 6.15
N TYR A 16 14.57 -4.51 5.05
CA TYR A 16 14.13 -5.92 5.10
C TYR A 16 15.11 -6.92 4.49
N GLY A 17 16.21 -6.50 3.86
CA GLY A 17 17.15 -7.40 3.18
C GLY A 17 17.77 -8.46 4.08
N ASP A 18 17.85 -8.21 5.39
CA ASP A 18 18.32 -9.15 6.41
C ASP A 18 17.21 -10.03 7.01
N LYS A 19 15.93 -9.75 6.69
CA LYS A 19 14.79 -10.43 7.29
C LYS A 19 14.50 -11.76 6.60
N PRO A 20 14.33 -12.85 7.37
CA PRO A 20 13.87 -14.12 6.81
C PRO A 20 12.57 -13.94 6.04
N GLY A 21 12.50 -14.54 4.84
CA GLY A 21 11.35 -14.46 3.94
C GLY A 21 11.40 -13.26 2.97
N PHE A 22 12.09 -12.17 3.29
CA PHE A 22 12.08 -11.00 2.42
C PHE A 22 12.82 -11.26 1.09
N GLY A 23 14.10 -11.64 1.12
CA GLY A 23 14.93 -11.74 -0.08
C GLY A 23 15.47 -10.38 -0.52
N SER A 24 15.28 -10.01 -1.79
CA SER A 24 15.71 -8.72 -2.34
C SER A 24 14.72 -8.18 -3.37
N VAL A 25 14.94 -6.91 -3.74
CA VAL A 25 14.24 -6.18 -4.81
C VAL A 25 15.27 -5.50 -5.71
N ILE A 26 15.06 -5.50 -7.02
CA ILE A 26 15.87 -4.77 -8.00
C ILE A 26 15.64 -3.26 -7.82
N THR A 27 16.73 -2.50 -7.77
CA THR A 27 16.70 -1.04 -7.58
C THR A 27 16.97 -0.32 -8.89
N ASP A 28 15.96 -0.25 -9.75
CA ASP A 28 16.04 0.35 -11.10
C ASP A 28 15.07 1.52 -11.31
N GLY A 29 14.29 1.87 -10.28
CA GLY A 29 13.26 2.90 -10.29
C GLY A 29 12.11 2.61 -11.26
N ASN A 30 11.91 1.36 -11.68
CA ASN A 30 10.75 0.96 -12.47
C ASN A 30 9.77 0.17 -11.62
N THR A 31 8.49 0.53 -11.68
CA THR A 31 7.45 -0.29 -11.07
C THR A 31 7.38 -1.63 -11.80
N GLY A 32 7.42 -2.72 -11.04
CA GLY A 32 7.23 -4.05 -11.56
C GLY A 32 6.82 -5.04 -10.48
N TRP A 33 6.60 -6.28 -10.90
CA TRP A 33 6.25 -7.39 -10.00
C TRP A 33 7.22 -7.52 -8.83
N ASP A 34 8.50 -7.32 -9.08
CA ASP A 34 9.52 -7.45 -8.06
C ASP A 34 9.37 -6.42 -6.93
N THR A 35 9.11 -5.15 -7.26
CA THR A 35 8.82 -4.10 -6.28
C THR A 35 7.51 -4.35 -5.54
N ILE A 36 6.42 -4.72 -6.23
CA ILE A 36 5.13 -5.03 -5.59
C ILE A 36 5.25 -6.25 -4.67
N ASN A 37 5.95 -7.31 -5.09
CA ASN A 37 6.21 -8.48 -4.26
C ASN A 37 7.09 -8.13 -3.06
N GLY A 38 8.07 -7.25 -3.22
CA GLY A 38 8.83 -6.65 -2.12
C GLY A 38 7.92 -5.96 -1.10
N LEU A 39 7.02 -5.09 -1.54
CA LEU A 39 6.07 -4.38 -0.67
C LEU A 39 5.10 -5.35 0.05
N ILE A 40 4.63 -6.40 -0.63
CA ILE A 40 3.79 -7.45 -0.02
C ILE A 40 4.56 -8.19 1.08
N ARG A 41 5.78 -8.65 0.78
CA ARG A 41 6.64 -9.35 1.76
C ARG A 41 6.98 -8.47 2.95
N ALA A 42 7.29 -7.20 2.71
CA ALA A 42 7.51 -6.20 3.76
C ALA A 42 6.28 -6.05 4.67
N LEU A 43 5.07 -5.91 4.11
CA LEU A 43 3.84 -5.86 4.91
C LEU A 43 3.64 -7.14 5.72
N GLN A 44 3.86 -8.30 5.12
CA GLN A 44 3.74 -9.58 5.82
C GLN A 44 4.69 -9.65 7.02
N ILE A 45 5.94 -9.19 6.89
CA ILE A 45 6.91 -9.12 7.99
C ILE A 45 6.42 -8.17 9.09
N GLU A 46 5.91 -6.98 8.75
CA GLU A 46 5.35 -6.02 9.71
C GLU A 46 4.10 -6.58 10.44
N LEU A 47 3.39 -7.52 9.82
CA LEU A 47 2.28 -8.27 10.40
C LEU A 47 2.71 -9.51 11.21
N GLY A 48 4.02 -9.75 11.33
CA GLY A 48 4.60 -10.88 12.06
C GLY A 48 4.55 -12.21 11.32
N ILE A 49 4.46 -12.20 9.99
CA ILE A 49 4.52 -13.39 9.13
C ILE A 49 5.98 -13.58 8.68
N THR A 50 6.60 -14.69 9.08
CA THR A 50 8.01 -15.00 8.76
C THR A 50 8.17 -15.79 7.47
N ALA A 51 7.26 -16.72 7.19
CA ALA A 51 7.16 -17.41 5.90
C ALA A 51 6.31 -16.56 4.94
N THR A 52 6.93 -15.53 4.37
CA THR A 52 6.28 -14.61 3.45
C THR A 52 6.02 -15.25 2.08
N ALA A 53 5.10 -14.66 1.33
CA ALA A 53 4.73 -15.07 -0.02
C ALA A 53 4.44 -13.84 -0.90
N ASN A 54 4.59 -14.00 -2.22
CA ASN A 54 4.40 -12.94 -3.21
C ASN A 54 2.91 -12.68 -3.52
N ASN A 55 2.04 -12.76 -2.52
CA ASN A 55 0.61 -12.53 -2.66
C ASN A 55 -0.05 -12.05 -1.36
N PHE A 56 -1.09 -11.23 -1.48
CA PHE A 56 -1.92 -10.81 -0.37
C PHE A 56 -3.06 -11.82 -0.13
N GLY A 57 -2.76 -12.93 0.54
CA GLY A 57 -3.70 -14.03 0.79
C GLY A 57 -4.55 -13.91 2.07
N ALA A 58 -5.24 -15.01 2.42
CA ALA A 58 -6.09 -15.10 3.61
C ALA A 58 -5.31 -14.89 4.92
N GLY A 59 -4.08 -15.40 5.01
CA GLY A 59 -3.20 -15.21 6.18
C GLY A 59 -2.86 -13.75 6.43
N THR A 60 -2.42 -13.04 5.38
CA THR A 60 -2.15 -11.59 5.43
C THR A 60 -3.41 -10.81 5.75
N THR A 61 -4.56 -11.16 5.15
CA THR A 61 -5.86 -10.52 5.42
C THR A 61 -6.24 -10.63 6.90
N ARG A 62 -6.16 -11.82 7.48
CA ARG A 62 -6.46 -12.05 8.89
C ARG A 62 -5.57 -11.22 9.80
N LYS A 63 -4.25 -11.23 9.57
CA LYS A 63 -3.28 -10.49 10.38
C LYS A 63 -3.44 -8.98 10.24
N PHE A 64 -3.72 -8.49 9.03
CA PHE A 64 -3.99 -7.08 8.79
C PHE A 64 -5.22 -6.62 9.57
N ASN A 65 -6.35 -7.34 9.47
CA ASN A 65 -7.57 -6.99 10.21
C ASN A 65 -7.40 -7.11 11.73
N GLN A 66 -6.56 -8.04 12.20
CA GLN A 66 -6.22 -8.14 13.62
C GLN A 66 -5.45 -6.91 14.11
N ARG A 67 -4.49 -6.40 13.32
CA ARG A 67 -3.65 -5.27 13.70
C ARG A 67 -4.31 -3.91 13.45
N TYR A 68 -5.12 -3.82 12.40
CA TYR A 68 -5.79 -2.61 11.91
C TYR A 68 -7.29 -2.87 11.69
N PRO A 69 -8.07 -3.15 12.75
CA PRO A 69 -9.49 -3.50 12.63
C PRO A 69 -10.34 -2.41 11.97
N HIS A 70 -9.88 -1.16 11.99
CA HIS A 70 -10.53 -0.01 11.35
C HIS A 70 -9.68 0.60 10.21
N GLY A 71 -8.75 -0.19 9.66
CA GLY A 71 -7.77 0.28 8.67
C GLY A 71 -6.65 1.11 9.27
N VAL A 72 -5.66 1.43 8.43
CA VAL A 72 -4.55 2.31 8.79
C VAL A 72 -5.01 3.76 8.65
N LYS A 73 -4.90 4.54 9.72
CA LYS A 73 -5.37 5.93 9.77
C LYS A 73 -4.22 6.90 9.54
N GLN A 74 -4.54 8.03 8.91
CA GLN A 74 -3.64 9.18 8.86
C GLN A 74 -3.37 9.67 10.29
N GLN A 75 -2.12 9.97 10.57
CA GLN A 75 -1.68 10.53 11.85
C GLN A 75 -2.12 11.99 11.99
N SER A 76 -2.31 12.44 13.22
CA SER A 76 -2.35 13.88 13.50
C SER A 76 -0.96 14.49 13.30
N ASP A 77 -0.87 15.75 12.90
CA ASP A 77 0.42 16.41 12.63
C ASP A 77 1.36 16.49 13.86
N SER A 78 0.78 16.42 15.07
CA SER A 78 1.50 16.36 16.34
C SER A 78 2.03 14.97 16.70
N ASP A 79 1.52 13.89 16.10
CA ASP A 79 1.96 12.52 16.37
C ASP A 79 3.27 12.24 15.64
N LYS A 80 4.32 11.95 16.40
CA LYS A 80 5.68 11.68 15.88
C LYS A 80 6.02 10.19 15.84
N SER A 81 5.08 9.30 16.17
CA SER A 81 5.30 7.87 16.08
C SER A 81 5.61 7.44 14.65
N GLN A 82 6.50 6.46 14.51
CA GLN A 82 6.95 5.97 13.22
C GLN A 82 6.51 4.54 12.99
N SER A 83 6.14 4.22 11.75
CA SER A 83 5.83 2.85 11.33
C SER A 83 6.26 2.61 9.88
N ASN A 84 6.91 1.47 9.65
CA ASN A 84 7.26 1.01 8.31
C ASN A 84 6.03 0.75 7.43
N VAL A 85 4.86 0.47 8.02
CA VAL A 85 3.61 0.31 7.26
C VAL A 85 3.24 1.58 6.51
N TYR A 86 3.56 2.75 7.06
CA TYR A 86 3.34 4.02 6.37
C TYR A 86 4.27 4.17 5.17
N SER A 87 5.54 3.78 5.30
CA SER A 87 6.50 3.74 4.18
C SER A 87 6.10 2.74 3.09
N ILE A 88 5.51 1.59 3.46
CA ILE A 88 4.95 0.62 2.51
C ILE A 88 3.79 1.25 1.72
N ILE A 89 2.89 1.96 2.40
CA ILE A 89 1.77 2.66 1.75
C ILE A 89 2.30 3.73 0.77
N GLN A 90 3.29 4.52 1.17
CA GLN A 90 3.93 5.52 0.30
C GLN A 90 4.58 4.89 -0.93
N GLY A 91 5.37 3.83 -0.71
CA GLY A 91 5.99 3.05 -1.78
C GLY A 91 4.99 2.52 -2.80
N ALA A 92 3.88 1.96 -2.32
CA ALA A 92 2.82 1.45 -3.17
C ALA A 92 2.09 2.57 -3.94
N LEU A 93 1.92 3.75 -3.34
CA LEU A 93 1.33 4.92 -3.99
C LEU A 93 2.20 5.44 -5.13
N TRP A 94 3.51 5.58 -4.92
CA TRP A 94 4.42 5.98 -6.01
C TRP A 94 4.49 4.94 -7.11
N CYS A 95 4.47 3.65 -6.78
CA CYS A 95 4.37 2.58 -7.79
C CYS A 95 3.13 2.73 -8.69
N LYS A 96 2.09 3.40 -8.18
CA LYS A 96 0.82 3.65 -8.86
C LYS A 96 0.70 5.06 -9.45
N GLY A 97 1.72 5.89 -9.31
CA GLY A 97 1.76 7.25 -9.83
C GLY A 97 1.13 8.31 -8.92
N TYR A 98 0.81 7.99 -7.66
CA TYR A 98 0.30 8.97 -6.70
C TYR A 98 1.46 9.53 -5.86
N SER A 99 1.59 10.85 -5.82
CA SER A 99 2.65 11.52 -5.04
C SER A 99 2.26 11.64 -3.57
N THR A 100 3.13 11.20 -2.67
CA THR A 100 2.95 11.39 -1.22
C THR A 100 3.89 12.43 -0.62
N GLY A 101 4.71 13.09 -1.45
CA GLY A 101 5.86 13.90 -1.05
C GLY A 101 7.14 13.48 -1.78
N ASN A 102 8.28 14.00 -1.34
CA ASN A 102 9.58 13.83 -2.00
C ASN A 102 10.54 12.87 -1.28
N ASP A 103 10.07 12.17 -0.23
CA ASP A 103 10.89 11.24 0.54
C ASP A 103 10.03 10.11 1.13
N ILE A 104 10.63 8.94 1.34
CA ILE A 104 10.04 7.82 2.06
C ILE A 104 10.15 8.06 3.56
N THR A 105 9.00 8.31 4.17
CA THR A 105 8.89 8.61 5.57
C THR A 105 8.17 7.49 6.29
N GLN A 106 8.53 7.25 7.53
CA GLN A 106 7.80 6.31 8.39
C GLN A 106 6.59 7.00 9.02
N ASN A 107 5.96 7.95 8.32
CA ASN A 107 4.85 8.77 8.81
C ASN A 107 3.71 8.85 7.78
N PHE A 108 2.48 8.97 8.27
CA PHE A 108 1.28 9.10 7.46
C PHE A 108 0.62 10.45 7.72
N TYR A 109 1.16 11.51 7.12
CA TYR A 109 0.62 12.87 7.18
C TYR A 109 -0.21 13.25 5.93
N GLY A 110 -0.52 14.54 5.77
CA GLY A 110 -1.38 15.07 4.72
C GLY A 110 -0.98 14.68 3.29
N GLY A 111 0.32 14.61 2.96
CA GLY A 111 0.77 14.19 1.62
C GLY A 111 0.31 12.78 1.26
N THR A 112 0.59 11.79 2.13
CA THR A 112 0.08 10.42 1.98
C THR A 112 -1.46 10.37 2.07
N GLY A 113 -2.05 11.20 2.94
CA GLY A 113 -3.50 11.31 3.09
C GLY A 113 -4.23 11.71 1.82
N ASN A 114 -3.72 12.73 1.12
CA ASN A 114 -4.28 13.22 -0.13
C ASN A 114 -4.14 12.19 -1.24
N ALA A 115 -2.98 11.54 -1.35
CA ALA A 115 -2.75 10.47 -2.31
C ALA A 115 -3.72 9.29 -2.15
N ILE A 116 -4.06 8.90 -0.90
CA ILE A 116 -5.08 7.87 -0.67
C ILE A 116 -6.47 8.33 -1.10
N LYS A 117 -6.83 9.60 -0.86
CA LYS A 117 -8.12 10.14 -1.29
C LYS A 117 -8.23 10.18 -2.82
N GLU A 118 -7.18 10.62 -3.51
CA GLU A 118 -7.09 10.61 -4.98
C GLU A 118 -7.25 9.19 -5.52
N LEU A 119 -6.48 8.24 -5.00
CA LEU A 119 -6.61 6.83 -5.31
C LEU A 119 -8.04 6.32 -5.14
N LYS A 120 -8.68 6.62 -4.00
CA LYS A 120 -10.07 6.22 -3.73
C LYS A 120 -11.08 6.86 -4.69
N ASN A 121 -10.85 8.09 -5.12
CA ASN A 121 -11.68 8.76 -6.11
C ASN A 121 -11.55 8.09 -7.48
N ASP A 122 -10.33 7.77 -7.91
CA ASP A 122 -10.08 7.05 -9.17
C ASP A 122 -10.68 5.63 -9.15
N MET A 123 -10.70 5.01 -7.96
CA MET A 123 -11.39 3.75 -7.68
C MET A 123 -12.93 3.87 -7.69
N GLY A 124 -13.49 5.09 -7.70
CA GLY A 124 -14.93 5.36 -7.67
C GLY A 124 -15.61 5.16 -6.31
N ILE A 125 -14.83 5.02 -5.23
CA ILE A 125 -15.37 4.81 -3.87
C ILE A 125 -15.30 6.07 -3.00
N GLY A 126 -14.37 6.99 -3.30
CA GLY A 126 -14.16 8.24 -2.56
C GLY A 126 -13.91 8.05 -1.04
N GLY A 127 -14.12 9.11 -0.27
CA GLY A 127 -14.06 9.07 1.20
C GLY A 127 -12.77 9.62 1.81
N ASP A 128 -12.51 9.23 3.05
CA ASP A 128 -11.37 9.72 3.85
C ASP A 128 -10.03 9.07 3.46
N SER A 129 -8.94 9.42 4.15
CA SER A 129 -7.60 8.85 3.92
C SER A 129 -7.38 7.47 4.58
N THR A 130 -8.41 6.82 5.12
CA THR A 130 -8.25 5.51 5.78
C THR A 130 -7.87 4.42 4.80
N VAL A 131 -6.77 3.72 5.04
CA VAL A 131 -6.37 2.55 4.23
C VAL A 131 -7.03 1.31 4.82
N THR A 132 -8.19 0.95 4.29
CA THR A 132 -8.88 -0.31 4.62
C THR A 132 -8.17 -1.50 3.97
N ILE A 133 -8.59 -2.73 4.32
CA ILE A 133 -8.04 -3.95 3.73
C ILE A 133 -8.14 -3.96 2.20
N ASP A 134 -9.25 -3.50 1.63
CA ASP A 134 -9.46 -3.50 0.18
C ASP A 134 -8.60 -2.44 -0.51
N VAL A 135 -8.43 -1.28 0.12
CA VAL A 135 -7.49 -0.25 -0.37
C VAL A 135 -6.06 -0.77 -0.31
N MET A 136 -5.66 -1.45 0.78
CA MET A 136 -4.32 -2.02 0.91
C MET A 136 -4.05 -3.13 -0.11
N LYS A 137 -5.02 -3.99 -0.38
CA LYS A 137 -4.93 -4.99 -1.45
C LYS A 137 -4.79 -4.33 -2.82
N ALA A 138 -5.57 -3.27 -3.06
CA ALA A 138 -5.52 -2.54 -4.32
C ALA A 138 -4.14 -1.87 -4.51
N LEU A 139 -3.61 -1.22 -3.45
CA LEU A 139 -2.25 -0.67 -3.37
C LEU A 139 -1.18 -1.70 -3.70
N LEU A 140 -1.29 -2.91 -3.15
CA LEU A 140 -0.32 -3.98 -3.31
C LEU A 140 -0.66 -4.93 -4.47
N SER A 141 -1.21 -4.39 -5.55
CA SER A 141 -1.51 -5.13 -6.77
C SER A 141 -1.04 -4.39 -8.02
N MET A 142 -0.68 -5.15 -9.06
CA MET A 142 -0.34 -4.63 -10.40
C MET A 142 -1.56 -4.19 -11.21
N GLN A 143 -2.76 -4.31 -10.67
CA GLN A 143 -3.96 -3.97 -11.41
C GLN A 143 -4.05 -2.46 -11.60
N GLN A 144 -4.14 -2.04 -12.85
CA GLN A 144 -4.51 -0.68 -13.23
C GLN A 144 -5.98 -0.47 -12.84
N PHE A 145 -6.31 0.68 -12.25
CA PHE A 145 -7.58 0.97 -11.55
C PHE A 145 -8.83 1.07 -12.44
N VAL A 146 -8.94 0.25 -13.48
CA VAL A 146 -10.13 0.12 -14.29
C VAL A 146 -11.11 -0.81 -13.56
N LEU A 147 -11.99 -0.21 -12.77
CA LEU A 147 -13.18 -0.80 -12.14
C LEU A 147 -12.93 -1.89 -11.08
N LEU A 148 -12.89 -1.47 -9.81
CA LEU A 148 -13.06 -2.33 -8.63
C LEU A 148 -14.44 -3.03 -8.52
N LYS A 149 -15.29 -2.95 -9.54
CA LYS A 149 -16.48 -3.82 -9.65
C LYS A 149 -16.14 -5.33 -9.56
N ARG A 150 -14.88 -5.73 -9.75
CA ARG A 150 -14.49 -7.16 -9.78
C ARG A 150 -14.01 -7.77 -8.45
N TYR A 151 -13.74 -6.98 -7.41
CA TYR A 151 -13.19 -7.51 -6.14
C TYR A 151 -14.15 -7.37 -4.96
N GLY A 152 -15.42 -7.75 -5.16
CA GLY A 152 -16.36 -7.93 -4.05
C GLY A 152 -17.05 -6.66 -3.56
N GLY A 153 -17.13 -5.63 -4.41
CA GLY A 153 -18.06 -4.53 -4.22
C GLY A 153 -19.49 -5.05 -4.35
N ILE A 154 -20.14 -5.26 -3.21
CA ILE A 154 -21.58 -5.46 -3.07
C ILE A 154 -22.30 -4.47 -3.99
N ASP A 155 -23.26 -4.97 -4.75
CA ASP A 155 -24.03 -4.26 -5.77
C ASP A 155 -24.41 -2.83 -5.37
N VAL A 156 -23.64 -1.84 -5.83
CA VAL A 156 -24.21 -0.53 -6.11
C VAL A 156 -24.76 -0.62 -7.52
N ILE A 157 -26.02 -1.07 -7.56
CA ILE A 157 -26.91 -0.93 -8.70
C ILE A 157 -26.77 0.52 -9.18
N ARG A 158 -26.18 0.70 -10.37
CA ARG A 158 -26.43 1.90 -11.18
C ARG A 158 -27.91 1.85 -11.52
N ILE A 159 -28.74 2.53 -10.74
CA ILE A 159 -30.04 2.98 -11.24
C ILE A 159 -29.70 4.13 -12.19
N ILE A 160 -29.43 3.77 -13.44
CA ILE A 160 -29.74 4.63 -14.58
C ILE A 160 -31.15 4.20 -14.95
N GLN A 161 -32.16 5.00 -14.61
CA GLN A 161 -33.43 5.02 -15.34
C GLN A 161 -33.95 6.46 -15.46
N GLN A 162 -33.98 6.88 -16.73
CA GLN A 162 -34.82 7.88 -17.41
C GLN A 162 -34.68 9.35 -17.01
#